data_AF-A0A6M0GDL7-F1
#
_entry.id   AF-A0A6M0GDL7-F1
#
_cell.length_a   1.000
_cell.length_b   1.000
_cell.length_c   1.000
_cell.angle_alpha   90.00
_cell.angle_beta   90.00
_cell.angle_gamma   90.00
#
_symmetry.space_group_name_H-M   'P 1'
#
loop_
_entity.id
_entity.type
_entity.pdbx_description
1 polymer ?
#
loop_
_entity_poly.entity_id
_entity_poly.type
_entity_poly.pdbx_seq_one_letter_code
_entity_poly.pdbx_strand_id
1 'polypeptide(L)'
;MQCPKCKTVNLEEGILDQKLSVKYCHECKGFWVPAAEYETWQAEQPNYPIALDLLSAGLNVDFVQSPFDTKAALCPECRRYLSRAKVNLPTPFYLERCQECRGIWCDHGEWEVLKQLGLHTTIEQLFSHEWQTQMRAQQSVEQERQATIEKLGPLLAQRVFELTEELEQHPNGDFGVAYMMRRVAVNLQSPNN
;
A
#
# COMPACT_ATOMS: atom_id res chain seq x y z
N MET A 1 9.96 14.10 -23.66
CA MET A 1 8.64 13.47 -23.38
C MET A 1 7.87 14.36 -22.40
N GLN A 2 6.55 14.41 -22.48
CA GLN A 2 5.74 15.30 -21.62
C GLN A 2 5.46 14.66 -20.26
N CYS A 3 5.47 15.46 -19.18
CA CYS A 3 5.12 14.99 -17.84
C CYS A 3 3.66 14.48 -17.80
N PRO A 4 3.41 13.25 -17.33
CA PRO A 4 2.08 12.65 -17.33
C PRO A 4 1.13 13.28 -16.30
N LYS A 5 1.66 13.86 -15.22
CA LYS A 5 0.88 14.54 -14.17
C LYS A 5 0.63 16.01 -14.47
N CYS A 6 1.68 16.79 -14.74
CA CYS A 6 1.57 18.23 -15.03
C CYS A 6 0.98 18.51 -16.41
N LYS A 7 1.27 17.67 -17.43
CA LYS A 7 0.81 17.80 -18.82
C LYS A 7 1.23 19.08 -19.55
N THR A 8 1.92 20.01 -18.91
CA THR A 8 2.36 21.29 -19.48
C THR A 8 3.87 21.37 -19.70
N VAL A 9 4.64 20.57 -18.98
CA VAL A 9 6.10 20.58 -19.02
C VAL A 9 6.66 19.28 -19.56
N ASN A 10 7.86 19.34 -20.14
CA ASN A 10 8.61 18.16 -20.56
C ASN A 10 9.45 17.63 -19.40
N LEU A 11 9.66 16.32 -19.39
CA LEU A 11 10.61 15.68 -18.49
C LEU A 11 12.03 15.91 -18.99
N GLU A 12 12.93 16.16 -18.04
CA GLU A 12 14.36 16.38 -18.24
C GLU A 12 15.15 15.13 -17.84
N GLU A 13 16.42 15.03 -18.23
CA GLU A 13 17.28 13.94 -17.77
C GLU A 13 17.54 14.05 -16.26
N GLY A 14 17.52 12.93 -15.57
CA GLY A 14 17.84 12.83 -14.15
C GLY A 14 18.52 11.51 -13.80
N ILE A 15 19.06 11.44 -12.59
CA ILE A 15 19.68 10.22 -12.06
C ILE A 15 19.13 9.97 -10.66
N LEU A 16 18.60 8.77 -10.43
CA LEU A 16 18.27 8.24 -9.12
C LEU A 16 19.37 7.26 -8.68
N ASP A 17 19.57 7.12 -7.37
CA ASP A 17 20.50 6.13 -6.78
C ASP A 17 21.89 6.09 -7.44
N GLN A 18 22.37 7.27 -7.85
CA GLN A 18 23.66 7.53 -8.50
C GLN A 18 23.87 6.87 -9.88
N LYS A 19 23.08 5.86 -10.25
CA LYS A 19 23.25 5.09 -11.50
C LYS A 19 21.97 4.86 -12.30
N LEU A 20 20.80 5.03 -11.70
CA LEU A 20 19.53 4.78 -12.39
C LEU A 20 19.14 6.00 -13.21
N SER A 21 19.27 5.90 -14.53
CA SER A 21 18.83 6.96 -15.45
C SER A 21 17.32 7.09 -15.44
N VAL A 22 16.82 8.32 -15.23
CA VAL A 22 15.39 8.62 -15.16
C VAL A 22 15.06 9.88 -15.95
N LYS A 23 13.77 10.13 -16.16
CA LYS A 23 13.29 11.44 -16.62
C LYS A 23 12.56 12.13 -15.47
N TYR A 24 13.02 13.32 -15.11
CA TYR A 24 12.55 14.09 -13.97
C TYR A 24 11.67 15.27 -14.40
N CYS A 25 10.65 15.60 -13.60
CA CYS A 25 9.84 16.80 -13.78
C CYS A 25 10.21 17.87 -12.75
N HIS A 26 10.66 19.06 -13.17
CA HIS A 26 10.99 20.15 -12.23
C HIS A 26 9.77 20.74 -11.49
N GLU A 27 8.56 20.64 -12.04
CA GLU A 27 7.33 21.17 -11.44
C GLU A 27 6.79 20.26 -10.33
N CYS A 28 6.40 19.01 -10.66
CA CYS A 28 5.83 18.09 -9.67
C CYS A 28 6.87 17.25 -8.94
N LYS A 29 8.15 17.33 -9.34
CA LYS A 29 9.28 16.57 -8.78
C LYS A 29 9.14 15.05 -8.87
N GLY A 30 8.28 14.56 -9.76
CA GLY A 30 8.11 13.15 -10.07
C GLY A 30 9.14 12.63 -11.08
N PHE A 31 9.28 11.31 -11.14
CA PHE A 31 10.23 10.61 -11.99
C PHE A 31 9.51 9.58 -12.87
N TRP A 32 9.91 9.54 -14.13
CA TRP A 32 9.69 8.41 -15.01
C TRP A 32 10.94 7.55 -15.05
N VAL A 33 10.82 6.28 -14.68
CA VAL A 33 11.87 5.28 -14.74
C VAL A 33 11.62 4.38 -15.96
N PRO A 34 12.42 4.48 -17.03
CA PRO A 34 12.28 3.59 -18.17
C PRO A 34 12.54 2.14 -17.78
N ALA A 35 11.82 1.19 -18.39
CA ALA A 35 11.91 -0.22 -18.02
C ALA A 35 13.32 -0.81 -18.18
N ALA A 36 14.00 -0.50 -19.29
CA ALA A 36 15.34 -1.00 -19.57
C ALA A 36 16.38 -0.55 -18.52
N GLU A 37 16.28 0.71 -18.10
CA GLU A 37 17.13 1.29 -17.06
C GLU A 37 16.83 0.65 -15.70
N TYR A 38 15.54 0.47 -15.36
CA TYR A 38 15.12 -0.20 -14.13
C TYR A 38 15.61 -1.65 -14.07
N GLU A 39 15.40 -2.44 -15.14
CA GLU A 39 15.80 -3.86 -15.20
C GLU A 39 17.31 -4.03 -15.06
N THR A 40 18.09 -3.16 -15.71
CA THR A 40 19.56 -3.16 -15.62
C THR A 40 20.02 -2.80 -14.22
N TRP A 41 19.48 -1.73 -13.64
CA TRP A 41 19.78 -1.32 -12.28
C TRP A 41 19.37 -2.37 -11.24
N GLN A 42 18.19 -2.98 -11.40
CA GLN A 42 17.63 -4.01 -10.52
C GLN A 42 18.52 -5.26 -10.48
N ALA A 43 19.07 -5.67 -11.62
CA ALA A 43 19.97 -6.82 -11.71
C ALA A 43 21.28 -6.64 -10.93
N GLU A 44 21.72 -5.40 -10.70
CA GLU A 44 22.89 -5.08 -9.88
C GLU A 44 22.58 -4.99 -8.38
N GLN A 45 21.31 -4.97 -7.99
CA GLN A 45 20.93 -4.80 -6.59
C GLN A 45 21.06 -6.12 -5.80
N PRO A 46 21.49 -6.06 -4.53
CA PRO A 46 21.38 -7.21 -3.66
C PRO A 46 19.91 -7.58 -3.46
N ASN A 47 19.66 -8.85 -3.15
CA ASN A 47 18.31 -9.28 -2.79
C ASN A 47 17.92 -8.61 -1.46
N TYR A 48 17.12 -7.55 -1.54
CA TYR A 48 16.58 -6.89 -0.34
C TYR A 48 15.45 -7.76 0.22
N PRO A 49 15.53 -8.20 1.47
CA PRO A 49 14.38 -8.85 2.11
C PRO A 49 13.22 -7.85 2.10
N ILE A 50 12.09 -8.25 1.52
CA ILE A 50 10.87 -7.45 1.53
C ILE A 50 10.47 -7.29 2.99
N ALA A 51 10.42 -6.05 3.45
CA ALA A 51 10.07 -5.76 4.83
C ALA A 51 8.54 -5.78 4.99
N LEU A 52 7.94 -6.96 4.76
CA LEU A 52 6.49 -7.17 4.84
C LEU A 52 5.95 -6.85 6.24
N ASP A 53 6.78 -7.06 7.26
CA ASP A 53 6.50 -6.70 8.64
C ASP A 53 6.37 -5.17 8.81
N LEU A 54 7.13 -4.36 8.07
CA LEU A 54 7.05 -2.89 8.14
C LEU A 54 5.78 -2.35 7.46
N LEU A 55 5.32 -3.00 6.39
CA LEU A 55 4.01 -2.71 5.79
C LEU A 55 2.87 -3.05 6.75
N SER A 56 3.00 -4.15 7.47
CA SER A 56 1.99 -4.64 8.43
C SER A 56 1.99 -3.83 9.73
N ALA A 57 3.15 -3.36 10.19
CA ALA A 57 3.31 -2.57 11.41
C ALA A 57 2.96 -1.08 11.25
N GLY A 58 2.51 -0.66 10.06
CA GLY A 58 2.12 0.73 9.81
C GLY A 58 3.27 1.71 9.97
N LEU A 59 4.43 1.42 9.35
CA LEU A 59 5.59 2.30 9.43
C LEU A 59 5.20 3.75 9.07
N ASN A 60 5.39 4.67 10.01
CA ASN A 60 5.12 6.07 9.78
C ASN A 60 6.32 6.67 9.02
N VAL A 61 6.24 6.65 7.68
CA VAL A 61 7.19 7.34 6.84
C VAL A 61 6.72 8.79 6.72
N ASP A 62 7.54 9.72 7.20
CA ASP A 62 7.30 11.16 7.01
C ASP A 62 7.46 11.50 5.52
N PHE A 63 6.36 11.36 4.79
CA PHE A 63 6.26 11.66 3.38
C PHE A 63 4.96 12.40 3.08
N VAL A 64 5.05 13.42 2.23
CA VAL A 64 3.90 14.21 1.78
C VAL A 64 3.39 13.66 0.46
N GLN A 65 2.22 13.01 0.50
CA GLN A 65 1.56 12.49 -0.68
C GLN A 65 1.37 13.57 -1.76
N SER A 66 1.70 13.23 -3.00
CA SER A 66 1.54 14.11 -4.14
C SER A 66 0.06 14.47 -4.38
N PRO A 67 -0.25 15.73 -4.74
CA PRO A 67 -1.62 16.11 -5.11
C PRO A 67 -2.10 15.45 -6.42
N PHE A 68 -1.19 14.80 -7.15
CA PHE A 68 -1.48 14.04 -8.35
C PHE A 68 -1.62 12.54 -8.11
N ASP A 69 -1.38 12.06 -6.89
CA ASP A 69 -1.38 10.63 -6.59
C ASP A 69 -2.74 10.02 -6.94
N THR A 70 -3.86 10.66 -6.59
CA THR A 70 -5.21 10.19 -6.91
C THR A 70 -5.61 10.27 -8.40
N LYS A 71 -4.79 10.89 -9.25
CA LYS A 71 -5.12 11.13 -10.66
C LYS A 71 -4.46 10.09 -11.55
N ALA A 72 -5.27 9.39 -12.33
CA ALA A 72 -4.78 8.51 -13.38
C ALA A 72 -3.99 9.30 -14.43
N ALA A 73 -2.93 8.68 -14.94
CA ALA A 73 -2.05 9.28 -15.94
C ALA A 73 -1.84 8.36 -17.15
N LEU A 74 -1.43 8.95 -18.26
CA LEU A 74 -1.01 8.24 -19.46
C LEU A 74 0.51 8.08 -19.45
N CYS A 75 1.00 6.93 -19.88
CA CYS A 75 2.41 6.68 -20.06
C CYS A 75 3.04 7.74 -20.98
N PRO A 76 4.15 8.38 -20.56
CA PRO A 76 4.82 9.41 -21.37
C PRO A 76 5.50 8.85 -22.63
N GLU A 77 5.75 7.53 -22.69
CA GLU A 77 6.35 6.87 -23.85
C GLU A 77 5.30 6.37 -24.85
N CYS A 78 4.35 5.54 -24.41
CA CYS A 78 3.41 4.85 -25.30
C CYS A 78 1.96 5.34 -25.21
N ARG A 79 1.67 6.31 -24.33
CA ARG A 79 0.34 6.94 -24.14
C ARG A 79 -0.80 6.00 -23.71
N ARG A 80 -0.49 4.77 -23.30
CA ARG A 80 -1.43 3.85 -22.62
C ARG A 80 -1.67 4.30 -21.17
N TYR A 81 -2.81 3.94 -20.59
CA TYR A 81 -3.06 4.19 -19.16
C TYR A 81 -2.03 3.47 -18.29
N LEU A 82 -1.57 4.15 -17.24
CA LEU A 82 -0.76 3.54 -16.20
C LEU A 82 -1.66 2.72 -15.27
N SER A 83 -1.26 1.48 -15.00
CA SER A 83 -1.83 0.66 -13.94
C SER A 83 -1.33 1.18 -12.60
N ARG A 84 -2.11 0.92 -11.54
CA ARG A 84 -1.87 1.45 -10.19
C ARG A 84 -1.79 0.32 -9.19
N ALA A 85 -0.74 0.32 -8.38
CA ALA A 85 -0.60 -0.56 -7.23
C ALA A 85 -0.60 0.29 -5.96
N LYS A 86 -1.53 -0.02 -5.04
CA LYS A 86 -1.59 0.69 -3.75
C LYS A 86 -0.48 0.18 -2.83
N VAL A 87 0.32 1.09 -2.31
CA VAL A 87 1.26 0.80 -1.22
C VAL A 87 0.56 1.17 0.09
N ASN A 88 0.28 0.16 0.91
CA ASN A 88 -0.43 0.33 2.17
C ASN A 88 0.53 0.79 3.27
N LEU A 89 0.35 2.04 3.68
CA LEU A 89 1.02 2.71 4.81
C LEU A 89 -0.05 3.53 5.55
N PRO A 90 0.23 4.08 6.75
CA PRO A 90 -0.67 5.05 7.39
C PRO A 90 -1.06 6.19 6.44
N THR A 91 -0.11 6.66 5.63
CA THR A 91 -0.34 7.53 4.48
C THR A 91 -0.15 6.73 3.18
N PRO A 92 -1.20 6.14 2.61
CA PRO A 92 -1.07 5.29 1.42
C PRO A 92 -0.85 6.12 0.16
N PHE A 93 -0.17 5.54 -0.82
CA PHE A 93 0.00 6.12 -2.17
C PHE A 93 -0.15 5.05 -3.26
N TYR A 94 -0.21 5.45 -4.53
CA TYR A 94 -0.38 4.55 -5.65
C TYR A 94 0.79 4.65 -6.62
N LEU A 95 1.66 3.64 -6.57
CA LEU A 95 2.71 3.50 -7.56
C LEU A 95 2.10 3.18 -8.93
N GLU A 96 2.60 3.85 -9.97
CA GLU A 96 2.09 3.74 -11.33
C GLU A 96 3.07 3.02 -12.26
N ARG A 97 2.55 2.13 -13.12
CA ARG A 97 3.37 1.40 -14.11
C ARG A 97 2.65 1.23 -15.42
N CYS A 98 3.36 1.30 -16.53
CA CYS A 98 2.79 0.99 -17.83
C CYS A 98 2.75 -0.52 -18.06
N GLN A 99 1.60 -1.08 -18.43
CA GLN A 99 1.49 -2.50 -18.78
C GLN A 99 2.14 -2.85 -20.12
N GLU A 100 2.37 -1.86 -20.99
CA GLU A 100 2.93 -2.07 -22.34
C GLU A 100 4.45 -1.94 -22.34
N CYS A 101 4.98 -0.77 -22.00
CA CYS A 101 6.43 -0.54 -22.00
C CYS A 101 7.11 -0.86 -20.67
N ARG A 102 6.35 -1.27 -19.65
CA ARG A 102 6.82 -1.60 -18.29
C ARG A 102 7.49 -0.47 -17.50
N GLY A 103 7.58 0.73 -18.07
CA GLY A 103 8.12 1.90 -17.38
C GLY A 103 7.27 2.31 -16.17
N ILE A 104 7.94 2.89 -15.18
CA ILE A 104 7.39 3.18 -13.85
C ILE A 104 7.31 4.69 -13.68
N TRP A 105 6.20 5.17 -13.13
CA TRP A 105 6.07 6.54 -12.69
C TRP A 105 6.02 6.57 -11.17
N CYS A 106 6.91 7.37 -10.58
CA CYS A 106 6.91 7.69 -9.16
C CYS A 106 6.61 9.18 -9.01
N ASP A 107 5.59 9.52 -8.25
CA ASP A 107 5.42 10.88 -7.79
C ASP A 107 6.55 11.26 -6.82
N HIS A 108 6.68 12.56 -6.55
CA HIS A 108 7.72 13.08 -5.66
C HIS A 108 7.76 12.30 -4.35
N GLY A 109 8.94 11.86 -3.92
CA GLY A 109 9.17 11.18 -2.63
C GLY A 109 8.73 9.71 -2.55
N GLU A 110 7.97 9.20 -3.52
CA GLU A 110 7.52 7.80 -3.49
C GLU A 110 8.68 6.80 -3.65
N TRP A 111 9.69 7.15 -4.45
CA TRP A 111 10.88 6.30 -4.64
C TRP A 111 11.62 6.10 -3.32
N GLU A 112 11.82 7.17 -2.54
CA GLU A 112 12.45 7.12 -1.23
C GLU A 112 11.67 6.24 -0.25
N VAL A 113 10.34 6.31 -0.26
CA VAL A 113 9.49 5.44 0.55
C VAL A 113 9.65 3.98 0.14
N LEU A 114 9.65 3.68 -1.17
CA LEU A 114 9.87 2.33 -1.68
C LEU A 114 11.24 1.78 -1.28
N LYS A 115 12.27 2.64 -1.21
CA LYS A 115 13.60 2.25 -0.73
C LYS A 115 13.58 1.86 0.75
N GLN A 116 12.96 2.68 1.59
CA GLN A 116 12.86 2.41 3.03
C GLN A 116 12.14 1.10 3.32
N LEU A 117 11.15 0.75 2.49
CA LEU A 117 10.39 -0.50 2.61
C LEU A 117 11.06 -1.70 1.91
N GLY A 118 12.18 -1.50 1.22
CA GLY A 118 12.82 -2.55 0.42
C GLY A 118 12.03 -2.97 -0.82
N LEU A 119 11.00 -2.21 -1.22
CA LEU A 119 10.12 -2.50 -2.36
C LEU A 119 10.65 -1.97 -3.70
N HIS A 120 11.58 -1.01 -3.67
CA HIS A 120 12.19 -0.42 -4.87
C HIS A 120 12.82 -1.44 -5.83
N THR A 121 13.26 -2.61 -5.33
CA THR A 121 13.82 -3.70 -6.14
C THR A 121 12.82 -4.79 -6.51
N THR A 122 11.58 -4.72 -6.04
CA THR A 122 10.53 -5.73 -6.27
C THR A 122 9.25 -5.11 -6.80
N ILE A 123 9.36 -3.98 -7.52
CA ILE A 123 8.20 -3.22 -8.02
C ILE A 123 7.24 -4.10 -8.84
N GLU A 124 7.76 -5.00 -9.69
CA GLU A 124 6.94 -5.92 -10.48
C GLU A 124 5.97 -6.74 -9.61
N GLN A 125 6.42 -7.17 -8.43
CA GLN A 125 5.62 -7.98 -7.52
C GLN A 125 4.42 -7.20 -6.96
N LEU A 126 4.54 -5.88 -6.78
CA LEU A 126 3.43 -5.02 -6.33
C LEU A 126 2.23 -5.04 -7.30
N PHE A 127 2.49 -5.31 -8.58
CA PHE A 127 1.47 -5.41 -9.63
C PHE A 127 0.97 -6.84 -9.86
N SER A 128 1.52 -7.83 -9.14
CA SER A 128 1.08 -9.22 -9.24
C SER A 128 -0.28 -9.44 -8.58
N HIS A 129 -1.05 -10.40 -9.10
CA HIS A 129 -2.35 -10.75 -8.54
C HIS A 129 -2.25 -11.32 -7.11
N GLU A 130 -1.19 -12.09 -6.83
CA GLU A 130 -0.92 -12.69 -5.53
C GLU A 130 -0.72 -11.62 -4.47
N TRP A 131 0.19 -10.67 -4.73
CA TRP A 131 0.44 -9.54 -3.84
C TRP A 131 -0.83 -8.73 -3.56
N GLN A 132 -1.56 -8.37 -4.62
CA GLN A 132 -2.79 -7.59 -4.46
C GLN A 132 -3.85 -8.33 -3.65
N THR A 133 -3.93 -9.67 -3.77
CA THR A 133 -4.87 -10.48 -2.99
C THR A 133 -4.45 -10.57 -1.53
N GLN A 134 -3.17 -10.79 -1.27
CA GLN A 134 -2.62 -10.82 0.08
C GLN A 134 -2.81 -9.49 0.81
N MET A 135 -2.50 -8.37 0.14
CA MET A 135 -2.67 -7.03 0.72
C MET A 135 -4.14 -6.71 1.02
N ARG A 136 -5.08 -7.13 0.17
CA ARG A 136 -6.52 -6.96 0.43
C ARG A 136 -6.98 -7.76 1.66
N ALA A 137 -6.53 -9.00 1.79
CA ALA A 137 -6.86 -9.84 2.93
C ALA A 137 -6.36 -9.22 4.25
N GLN A 138 -5.08 -8.79 4.28
CA GLN A 138 -4.51 -8.12 5.45
C GLN A 138 -5.23 -6.81 5.79
N GLN A 139 -5.55 -5.99 4.79
CA GLN A 139 -6.27 -4.73 5.01
C GLN A 139 -7.67 -4.97 5.58
N SER A 140 -8.39 -6.00 5.13
CA SER A 140 -9.71 -6.34 5.66
C SER A 140 -9.65 -6.67 7.16
N VAL A 141 -8.65 -7.47 7.57
CA VAL A 141 -8.45 -7.84 8.98
C VAL A 141 -8.14 -6.61 9.82
N GLU A 142 -7.24 -5.75 9.36
CA GLU A 142 -6.85 -4.55 10.12
C GLU A 142 -8.02 -3.54 10.21
N GLN A 143 -8.79 -3.38 9.14
CA GLN A 143 -9.98 -2.52 9.16
C GLN A 143 -11.05 -3.04 10.13
N GLU A 144 -11.27 -4.35 10.18
CA GLU A 144 -12.19 -4.96 11.15
C GLU A 144 -11.71 -4.74 12.59
N ARG A 145 -10.42 -4.94 12.85
CA ARG A 145 -9.79 -4.68 14.14
C ARG A 145 -9.96 -3.22 14.57
N GLN A 146 -9.62 -2.28 13.68
CA GLN A 146 -9.72 -0.86 13.95
C GLN A 146 -11.18 -0.41 14.16
N ALA A 147 -12.12 -0.88 13.34
CA ALA A 147 -13.54 -0.61 13.52
C ALA A 147 -14.08 -1.15 14.86
N THR A 148 -13.54 -2.29 15.33
CA THR A 148 -13.87 -2.84 16.65
C THR A 148 -13.37 -1.94 17.78
N ILE A 149 -12.13 -1.43 17.67
CA ILE A 149 -11.56 -0.48 18.62
C ILE A 149 -12.38 0.82 18.66
N GLU A 150 -12.75 1.37 17.51
CA GLU A 150 -13.53 2.60 17.42
C GLU A 150 -14.94 2.45 18.04
N LYS A 151 -15.59 1.31 17.84
CA LYS A 151 -16.96 1.08 18.33
C LYS A 151 -17.02 0.70 19.81
N LEU A 152 -16.07 -0.09 20.31
CA LEU A 152 -16.09 -0.63 21.68
C LEU A 152 -15.18 0.15 22.64
N GLY A 153 -14.28 0.97 22.11
CA GLY A 153 -13.17 1.55 22.86
C GLY A 153 -12.02 0.56 23.04
N PRO A 154 -10.79 1.05 23.24
CA PRO A 154 -9.57 0.24 23.19
C PRO A 154 -9.53 -0.87 24.25
N LEU A 155 -9.99 -0.59 25.48
CA LEU A 155 -9.95 -1.56 26.58
C LEU A 155 -10.89 -2.75 26.37
N LEU A 156 -12.11 -2.49 25.88
CA LEU A 156 -13.07 -3.57 25.65
C LEU A 156 -12.72 -4.34 24.37
N ALA A 157 -12.30 -3.64 23.31
CA ALA A 157 -11.85 -4.28 22.08
C ALA A 157 -10.68 -5.24 22.32
N GLN A 158 -9.68 -4.84 23.14
CA GLN A 158 -8.57 -5.71 23.49
C GLN A 158 -9.03 -7.01 24.16
N ARG A 159 -9.95 -6.93 25.14
CA ARG A 159 -10.51 -8.13 25.79
C ARG A 159 -11.28 -9.01 24.83
N VAL A 160 -11.98 -8.42 23.85
CA VAL A 160 -12.67 -9.17 22.80
C VAL A 160 -11.65 -9.93 21.94
N PHE A 161 -10.55 -9.30 21.53
CA PHE A 161 -9.51 -9.96 20.74
C PHE A 161 -8.86 -11.13 21.49
N GLU A 162 -8.47 -10.92 22.76
CA GLU A 162 -7.88 -11.96 23.62
C GLU A 162 -8.83 -13.15 23.79
N LEU A 163 -10.11 -12.88 24.09
CA LEU A 163 -11.11 -13.94 24.24
C LEU A 163 -11.39 -14.68 22.93
N THR A 164 -11.40 -13.97 21.80
CA THR A 164 -11.57 -14.61 20.48
C THR A 164 -10.44 -15.59 20.21
N GLU A 165 -9.18 -15.22 20.48
CA GLU A 165 -8.02 -16.11 20.30
C GLU A 165 -8.11 -17.35 21.21
N GLU A 166 -8.53 -17.18 22.47
CA GLU A 166 -8.78 -18.31 23.38
C GLU A 166 -9.89 -19.24 22.88
N LEU A 167 -10.99 -18.69 22.35
CA LEU A 167 -12.12 -19.47 21.86
C LEU A 167 -11.78 -20.22 20.56
N GLU A 168 -11.00 -19.64 19.66
CA GLU A 168 -10.55 -20.32 18.43
C GLU A 168 -9.72 -21.58 18.72
N GLN A 169 -8.93 -21.57 19.80
CA GLN A 169 -8.11 -22.71 20.21
C GLN A 169 -8.88 -23.74 21.04
N HIS A 170 -10.09 -23.42 21.51
CA HIS A 170 -10.88 -24.28 22.38
C HIS A 170 -11.84 -25.19 21.58
N PRO A 171 -11.92 -26.50 21.88
CA PRO A 171 -12.74 -27.45 21.10
C PRO A 171 -14.25 -27.13 21.10
N ASN A 172 -14.72 -26.36 22.07
CA ASN A 172 -16.11 -25.89 22.18
C ASN A 172 -16.21 -24.35 22.13
N GLY A 173 -15.31 -23.67 21.43
CA GLY A 173 -15.29 -22.20 21.35
C GLY A 173 -16.57 -21.60 20.77
N ASP A 174 -17.18 -22.29 19.81
CA ASP A 174 -18.48 -21.96 19.21
C ASP A 174 -19.60 -21.82 20.24
N PHE A 175 -19.63 -22.67 21.26
CA PHE A 175 -20.58 -22.57 22.36
C PHE A 175 -20.40 -21.27 23.16
N GLY A 176 -19.16 -20.83 23.38
CA GLY A 176 -18.82 -19.57 24.04
C GLY A 176 -19.32 -18.36 23.23
N VAL A 177 -19.08 -18.34 21.92
CA VAL A 177 -19.59 -17.31 21.01
C VAL A 177 -21.12 -17.26 21.05
N ALA A 178 -21.79 -18.41 20.96
CA ALA A 178 -23.24 -18.49 20.99
C ALA A 178 -23.84 -17.99 22.33
N TYR A 179 -23.18 -18.25 23.46
CA TYR A 179 -23.57 -17.71 24.76
C TYR A 179 -23.52 -16.17 24.77
N MET A 180 -22.43 -15.58 24.29
CA MET A 180 -22.28 -14.12 24.21
C MET A 180 -23.33 -13.49 23.31
N MET A 181 -23.55 -14.04 22.10
CA MET A 181 -24.56 -13.54 21.17
C MET A 181 -25.95 -13.51 21.80
N ARG A 182 -26.36 -14.57 22.51
CA ARG A 182 -27.66 -14.61 23.21
C ARG A 182 -27.77 -13.52 24.28
N ARG A 183 -26.72 -13.28 25.06
CA ARG A 183 -26.73 -12.28 26.14
C ARG A 183 -26.76 -10.85 25.62
N VAL A 184 -26.01 -10.56 24.56
CA VAL A 184 -25.96 -9.21 23.96
C VAL A 184 -27.24 -8.91 23.18
N ALA A 185 -27.78 -9.88 22.44
CA ALA A 185 -29.04 -9.69 21.69
C ALA A 185 -30.24 -9.41 22.62
N VAL A 186 -30.29 -10.04 23.79
CA VAL A 186 -31.33 -9.78 24.81
C VAL A 186 -31.23 -8.36 25.38
N ASN A 187 -30.02 -7.82 25.55
CA ASN A 187 -29.83 -6.44 26.01
C ASN A 187 -30.28 -5.40 24.97
N LEU A 188 -30.19 -5.68 23.67
CA LEU A 188 -30.67 -4.79 22.60
C LEU A 188 -32.21 -4.77 22.48
N GLN A 189 -32.89 -5.82 22.93
CA GLN A 189 -34.36 -5.92 22.90
C GLN A 189 -35.04 -5.33 24.14
N SER A 190 -34.27 -4.77 25.08
CA SER A 190 -34.79 -4.07 26.26
C SER A 190 -34.57 -2.56 26.12
N PRO A 191 -35.33 -1.82 25.28
CA PRO A 191 -35.39 -0.37 25.42
C PRO A 191 -36.12 -0.04 26.72
N ASN A 192 -35.43 0.65 27.62
CA ASN A 192 -35.91 1.37 28.81
C ASN A 192 -37.38 1.10 29.23
N ASN A 193 -37.53 0.36 30.33
CA ASN A 193 -38.60 0.64 31.29
C ASN A 193 -38.10 1.65 32.32
#